data_AF-A0A920RLL3-F1
#
_entry.id   AF-A0A920RLL3-F1
#
_cell.length_a   1.000
_cell.length_b   1.000
_cell.length_c   1.000
_cell.angle_alpha   90.00
_cell.angle_beta   90.00
_cell.angle_gamma   90.00
#
_symmetry.space_group_name_H-M   'P 1'
#
loop_
_entity.id
_entity.type
_entity.pdbx_description
1 polymer ?
#
loop_
_entity_poly.entity_id
_entity_poly.type
_entity_poly.pdbx_seq_one_letter_code
_entity_poly.pdbx_strand_id
1 'polypeptide(L)'
;MVNSGTEATMSAIRLARGHTGRDKVIKFAGCYHGHVDSLLVEAGSGALTLGVPSSPGVPAGCAADTIALAYNDAAGLAATMEEIGSEVACVILEPVVGNMGVVAPADGFFEACRELCTAQGSLLIFDEVMTGFRVAYGGAQSLFGVTPDMTTLGKIVGGGCRWEPTADGPKS
;
A
#
# COMPACT_ATOMS: atom_id res chain seq x y z
N MET A 1 12.55 -0.33 -13.54
CA MET A 1 12.94 -0.82 -12.18
C MET A 1 13.31 0.37 -11.32
N VAL A 2 13.13 0.27 -10.00
CA VAL A 2 13.46 1.32 -9.02
C VAL A 2 14.44 0.76 -7.98
N ASN A 3 15.04 1.62 -7.17
CA ASN A 3 16.15 1.29 -6.27
C ASN A 3 15.69 0.88 -4.86
N SER A 4 14.42 1.11 -4.50
CA SER A 4 13.90 0.77 -3.16
C SER A 4 12.39 0.49 -3.15
N GLY A 5 11.93 -0.14 -2.06
CA GLY A 5 10.50 -0.33 -1.81
C GLY A 5 9.74 1.00 -1.70
N THR A 6 10.34 2.02 -1.08
CA THR A 6 9.77 3.38 -1.01
C THR A 6 9.54 3.99 -2.40
N GLU A 7 10.50 3.82 -3.32
CA GLU A 7 10.33 4.31 -4.69
C GLU A 7 9.24 3.52 -5.43
N ALA A 8 9.11 2.21 -5.14
CA ALA A 8 8.08 1.38 -5.74
C ALA A 8 6.68 1.79 -5.29
N THR A 9 6.46 1.99 -3.99
CA THR A 9 5.17 2.42 -3.43
C THR A 9 4.81 3.83 -3.84
N MET A 10 5.77 4.77 -3.85
CA MET A 10 5.57 6.12 -4.40
C MET A 10 5.11 6.07 -5.86
N SER A 11 5.75 5.23 -6.67
CA SER A 11 5.43 5.11 -8.10
C SER A 11 4.07 4.46 -8.32
N ALA A 12 3.73 3.42 -7.56
CA ALA A 12 2.45 2.73 -7.63
C ALA A 12 1.29 3.66 -7.26
N ILE A 13 1.41 4.43 -6.17
CA ILE A 13 0.38 5.40 -5.76
C ILE A 13 0.22 6.50 -6.82
N ARG A 14 1.32 7.02 -7.35
CA ARG A 14 1.27 8.04 -8.41
C ARG A 14 0.58 7.49 -9.67
N LEU A 15 0.87 6.25 -10.05
CA LEU A 15 0.21 5.58 -11.16
C LEU A 15 -1.28 5.40 -10.91
N ALA A 16 -1.68 4.97 -9.70
CA ALA A 16 -3.08 4.85 -9.33
C ALA A 16 -3.82 6.17 -9.47
N ARG A 17 -3.29 7.25 -8.89
CA ARG A 17 -3.87 8.60 -9.00
C ARG A 17 -3.99 9.05 -10.46
N GLY A 18 -2.95 8.84 -11.26
CA GLY A 18 -2.95 9.19 -12.68
C GLY A 18 -3.94 8.37 -13.51
N HIS A 19 -4.14 7.09 -13.17
CA HIS A 19 -5.07 6.20 -13.85
C HIS A 19 -6.53 6.52 -13.52
N THR A 20 -6.84 6.76 -12.25
CA THR A 20 -8.21 7.00 -11.79
C THR A 20 -8.63 8.47 -11.87
N GLY A 21 -7.68 9.40 -11.93
CA GLY A 21 -7.93 10.85 -11.81
C GLY A 21 -8.41 11.26 -10.41
N ARG A 22 -8.02 10.51 -9.38
CA ARG A 22 -8.48 10.67 -8.00
C ARG A 22 -7.30 10.91 -7.08
N ASP A 23 -7.52 11.60 -5.96
CA ASP A 23 -6.43 12.02 -5.07
C ASP A 23 -6.27 11.13 -3.84
N LYS A 24 -7.36 10.56 -3.30
CA LYS A 24 -7.32 9.91 -1.99
C LYS A 24 -6.69 8.52 -2.04
N VAL A 25 -5.97 8.18 -0.97
CA VAL A 25 -5.34 6.87 -0.77
C VAL A 25 -5.75 6.32 0.58
N ILE A 26 -6.16 5.06 0.63
CA ILE A 26 -6.40 4.35 1.88
C ILE A 26 -5.19 3.47 2.17
N LYS A 27 -4.66 3.58 3.39
CA LYS A 27 -3.67 2.66 3.96
C LYS A 27 -4.20 2.09 5.26
N PHE A 28 -3.51 1.08 5.79
CA PHE A 28 -3.84 0.52 7.10
C PHE A 28 -2.82 0.90 8.18
N ALA A 29 -3.29 0.99 9.43
CA ALA A 29 -2.49 1.18 10.62
C ALA A 29 -1.52 0.00 10.78
N GLY A 30 -0.28 0.28 11.21
CA GLY A 30 0.76 -0.73 11.34
C GLY A 30 1.40 -1.21 10.03
N CYS A 31 0.81 -0.90 8.87
CA CYS A 31 1.46 -1.09 7.58
C CYS A 31 2.46 0.05 7.30
N TYR A 32 3.65 -0.31 6.80
CA TYR A 32 4.71 0.60 6.40
C TYR A 32 5.06 0.44 4.92
N HIS A 33 4.88 1.52 4.16
CA HIS A 33 5.04 1.56 2.71
C HIS A 33 6.18 2.50 2.29
N GLY A 34 7.20 2.65 3.15
CA GLY A 34 8.25 3.65 2.97
C GLY A 34 7.94 5.01 3.61
N HIS A 35 8.93 5.90 3.60
CA HIS A 35 8.86 7.22 4.25
C HIS A 35 8.56 8.36 3.26
N VAL A 36 7.54 8.19 2.43
CA VAL A 36 7.02 9.29 1.61
C VAL A 36 6.10 10.14 2.49
N ASP A 37 6.22 11.46 2.45
CA ASP A 37 5.45 12.40 3.28
C ASP A 37 3.95 12.07 3.33
N SER A 38 3.34 11.71 2.20
CA SER A 38 1.92 11.38 2.13
C SER A 38 1.53 10.08 2.83
N LEU A 39 2.49 9.22 3.19
CA LEU A 39 2.25 7.95 3.87
C LEU A 39 2.60 8.02 5.37
N LEU A 40 3.24 9.11 5.80
CA LEU A 40 3.53 9.41 7.19
C LEU A 40 2.30 10.05 7.86
N VAL A 41 1.24 9.24 7.95
CA VAL A 41 -0.06 9.63 8.49
C VAL A 41 -0.45 8.69 9.63
N GLU A 42 -0.86 9.28 10.75
CA GLU A 42 -1.34 8.54 11.90
C GLU A 42 -2.69 7.87 11.62
N ALA A 43 -2.87 6.68 12.16
CA ALA A 43 -4.21 6.12 12.30
C ALA A 43 -4.91 6.88 13.41
N GLY A 44 -5.94 7.65 13.08
CA GLY A 44 -6.66 8.38 14.10
C GLY A 44 -7.83 7.58 14.65
N SER A 45 -8.37 8.09 15.76
CA SER A 45 -9.46 7.46 16.49
C SER A 45 -10.81 7.78 15.83
N GLY A 46 -11.17 7.06 14.77
CA GLY A 46 -12.46 7.17 14.10
C GLY A 46 -12.39 6.93 12.59
N ALA A 47 -13.55 6.68 11.96
CA ALA A 47 -13.67 6.33 10.54
C ALA A 47 -13.14 7.41 9.55
N LEU A 48 -12.86 8.63 10.04
CA LEU A 48 -12.51 9.80 9.22
C LEU A 48 -11.42 10.68 9.85
N THR A 49 -10.38 10.09 10.41
CA THR A 49 -9.20 10.89 10.75
C THR A 49 -8.41 11.21 9.49
N LEU A 50 -8.79 12.32 8.87
CA LEU A 50 -8.11 12.88 7.71
C LEU A 50 -6.69 13.29 8.07
N GLY A 51 -5.70 12.62 7.48
CA GLY A 51 -4.41 13.20 7.12
C GLY A 51 -3.62 13.90 8.22
N VAL A 52 -3.66 13.44 9.47
CA VAL A 52 -2.81 14.00 10.52
C VAL A 52 -1.39 13.46 10.35
N PRO A 53 -0.37 14.32 10.14
CA PRO A 53 1.01 13.85 9.97
C PRO A 53 1.52 13.12 11.22
N SER A 54 2.22 12.00 11.03
CA SER A 54 2.83 11.20 12.11
C SER A 54 4.23 11.65 12.52
N SER A 55 4.88 12.49 11.71
CA SER A 55 6.23 12.99 11.98
C SER A 55 6.28 14.52 11.88
N PRO A 56 6.99 15.20 12.81
CA PRO A 56 7.41 16.57 12.59
C PRO A 56 8.15 16.70 11.26
N GLY A 57 7.90 17.80 10.55
CA GLY A 57 8.53 18.08 9.24
C GLY A 57 7.67 17.73 8.03
N VAL A 58 6.58 16.97 8.20
CA VAL A 58 5.61 16.70 7.13
C VAL A 58 4.54 17.81 7.12
N PRO A 59 4.39 18.58 6.02
CA PRO A 59 3.32 19.56 5.90
C PRO A 59 1.94 18.89 5.93
N ALA A 60 0.95 19.53 6.57
CA ALA A 60 -0.41 18.98 6.65
C ALA A 60 -1.02 18.69 5.26
N GLY A 61 -0.73 19.52 4.26
CA GLY A 61 -1.19 19.31 2.88
C GLY A 61 -0.64 18.04 2.23
N CYS A 62 0.51 17.53 2.66
CA CYS A 62 1.06 16.28 2.14
C CYS A 62 0.28 15.05 2.65
N ALA A 63 -0.30 15.15 3.85
CA ALA A 63 -1.02 14.06 4.50
C ALA A 63 -2.53 14.08 4.25
N ALA A 64 -3.09 15.22 3.81
CA ALA A 64 -4.53 15.47 3.69
C ALA A 64 -5.30 14.43 2.85
N ASP A 65 -4.66 13.86 1.83
CA ASP A 65 -5.28 12.89 0.92
C ASP A 65 -5.05 11.43 1.32
N THR A 66 -4.53 11.17 2.51
CA THR A 66 -4.30 9.82 3.00
C THR A 66 -5.20 9.52 4.18
N ILE A 67 -5.97 8.43 4.07
CA ILE A 67 -6.80 7.88 5.12
C ILE A 67 -6.10 6.64 5.67
N ALA A 68 -5.95 6.58 6.99
CA ALA A 68 -5.40 5.44 7.69
C ALA A 68 -6.51 4.71 8.47
N LEU A 69 -6.83 3.49 8.06
CA LEU A 69 -7.84 2.63 8.70
C LEU A 69 -7.19 1.54 9.55
N ALA A 70 -7.96 0.88 10.42
CA ALA A 70 -7.46 -0.27 11.16
C ALA A 70 -7.27 -1.48 10.22
N TYR A 71 -6.12 -2.16 10.32
CA TYR A 71 -5.90 -3.42 9.59
C TYR A 71 -6.89 -4.49 10.08
N ASN A 72 -7.36 -5.37 9.18
CA ASN A 72 -8.43 -6.35 9.43
C ASN A 72 -9.82 -5.76 9.73
N ASP A 73 -10.03 -4.44 9.61
CA ASP A 73 -11.36 -3.83 9.76
C ASP A 73 -12.06 -3.67 8.40
N ALA A 74 -12.62 -4.77 7.90
CA ALA A 74 -13.38 -4.78 6.65
C ALA A 74 -14.63 -3.87 6.71
N ALA A 75 -15.25 -3.75 7.89
CA ALA A 75 -16.43 -2.92 8.08
C ALA A 75 -16.08 -1.42 8.00
N GLY A 76 -14.97 -1.01 8.64
CA GLY A 76 -14.43 0.33 8.51
C GLY A 76 -14.07 0.67 7.06
N LEU A 77 -13.42 -0.25 6.34
CA LEU A 77 -13.14 -0.07 4.92
C LEU A 77 -14.42 0.10 4.09
N ALA A 78 -15.43 -0.75 4.31
CA ALA A 78 -16.70 -0.67 3.59
C ALA A 78 -17.40 0.68 3.82
N ALA A 79 -17.48 1.13 5.08
CA ALA A 79 -18.08 2.42 5.42
C ALA A 79 -17.34 3.59 4.78
N THR A 80 -16.00 3.61 4.83
CA THR A 80 -15.19 4.65 4.17
C THR A 80 -15.35 4.61 2.64
N MET A 81 -15.39 3.43 2.03
CA MET A 81 -15.58 3.28 0.59
C MET A 81 -16.99 3.64 0.13
N GLU A 82 -18.01 3.50 0.99
CA GLU A 82 -19.36 4.01 0.74
C GLU A 82 -19.39 5.55 0.75
N GLU A 83 -18.69 6.17 1.69
CA GLU A 83 -18.69 7.63 1.86
C GLU A 83 -17.83 8.36 0.81
N ILE A 84 -16.61 7.90 0.58
CA ILE A 84 -15.61 8.61 -0.25
C ILE A 84 -15.03 7.74 -1.38
N GLY A 85 -15.59 6.56 -1.66
CA GLY A 85 -15.00 5.61 -2.63
C GLY A 85 -14.76 6.19 -4.03
N SER A 86 -15.61 7.11 -4.48
CA SER A 86 -15.43 7.81 -5.78
C SER A 86 -14.22 8.74 -5.81
N GLU A 87 -13.68 9.13 -4.66
CA GLU A 87 -12.49 9.97 -4.51
C GLU A 87 -11.21 9.15 -4.21
N VAL A 88 -11.35 7.84 -3.96
CA VAL A 88 -10.24 6.95 -3.62
C VAL A 88 -9.60 6.41 -4.90
N ALA A 89 -8.33 6.74 -5.11
CA ALA A 89 -7.51 6.21 -6.19
C ALA A 89 -7.09 4.76 -5.93
N CYS A 90 -6.65 4.46 -4.70
CA CYS A 90 -6.22 3.12 -4.35
C CYS A 90 -6.31 2.81 -2.85
N VAL A 91 -6.36 1.52 -2.57
CA VAL A 91 -6.15 0.92 -1.26
C VAL A 91 -4.80 0.19 -1.29
N ILE A 92 -3.88 0.54 -0.41
CA ILE A 92 -2.55 -0.08 -0.28
C ILE A 92 -2.42 -0.78 1.07
N LEU A 93 -1.91 -2.02 1.07
CA LEU A 93 -1.73 -2.82 2.28
C LEU A 93 -0.56 -3.80 2.18
N GLU A 94 0.02 -4.16 3.33
CA GLU A 94 0.91 -5.31 3.45
C GLU A 94 0.06 -6.59 3.63
N PRO A 95 0.18 -7.61 2.78
CA PRO A 95 -0.65 -8.82 2.91
C PRO A 95 -0.38 -9.65 4.17
N VAL A 96 0.80 -9.51 4.75
CA VAL A 96 1.07 -9.97 6.10
C VAL A 96 1.83 -8.84 6.75
N VAL A 97 1.22 -8.19 7.74
CA VAL A 97 1.85 -7.06 8.39
C VAL A 97 3.06 -7.57 9.16
N GLY A 98 4.24 -7.03 8.85
CA GLY A 98 5.49 -7.37 9.56
C GLY A 98 5.97 -6.28 10.51
N ASN A 99 5.56 -5.02 10.28
CA ASN A 99 6.14 -3.86 10.94
C ASN A 99 5.59 -3.57 12.34
N MET A 100 4.45 -4.17 12.72
CA MET A 100 3.89 -4.11 14.09
C MET A 100 3.87 -5.48 14.79
N GLY A 101 4.74 -6.40 14.37
CA GLY A 101 4.63 -7.83 14.66
C GLY A 101 3.88 -8.57 13.54
N VAL A 102 4.00 -9.90 13.50
CA VAL A 102 3.37 -10.72 12.46
C VAL A 102 1.86 -10.79 12.72
N VAL A 103 1.09 -10.05 11.93
CA VAL A 103 -0.38 -10.08 11.98
C VAL A 103 -0.90 -10.64 10.66
N ALA A 104 -1.51 -11.82 10.76
CA ALA A 104 -2.15 -12.47 9.62
C ALA A 104 -3.45 -11.73 9.23
N PRO A 105 -3.85 -11.78 7.96
CA PRO A 105 -5.17 -11.29 7.56
C PRO A 105 -6.27 -12.09 8.25
N ALA A 106 -7.35 -11.40 8.63
CA ALA A 106 -8.58 -12.06 9.03
C ALA A 106 -9.26 -12.69 7.80
N ASP A 107 -9.99 -13.78 8.00
CA ASP A 107 -10.73 -14.44 6.94
C ASP A 107 -11.69 -13.44 6.26
N GLY A 108 -11.68 -13.41 4.93
CA GLY A 108 -12.53 -12.51 4.13
C GLY A 108 -12.03 -11.08 3.98
N PHE A 109 -10.94 -10.67 4.67
CA PHE A 109 -10.47 -9.29 4.63
C PHE A 109 -9.93 -8.89 3.24
N PHE A 110 -9.22 -9.77 2.55
CA PHE A 110 -8.67 -9.47 1.22
C PHE A 110 -9.71 -9.56 0.12
N GLU A 111 -10.66 -10.47 0.25
CA GLU A 111 -11.84 -10.56 -0.61
C GLU A 111 -12.64 -9.26 -0.50
N ALA A 112 -12.91 -8.78 0.72
CA ALA A 112 -13.58 -7.50 0.94
C ALA A 112 -12.79 -6.33 0.32
N CYS A 113 -11.47 -6.26 0.53
CA CYS A 113 -10.62 -5.24 -0.11
C CYS A 113 -10.75 -5.27 -1.63
N ARG A 114 -10.69 -6.47 -2.23
CA ARG A 114 -10.75 -6.66 -3.68
C ARG A 114 -12.12 -6.25 -4.22
N GLU A 115 -13.20 -6.74 -3.63
CA GLU A 115 -14.57 -6.45 -4.04
C GLU A 115 -14.87 -4.96 -3.96
N LEU A 116 -14.52 -4.31 -2.84
CA LEU A 116 -14.75 -2.88 -2.63
C LEU A 116 -13.95 -2.01 -3.61
N CYS A 117 -12.68 -2.35 -3.86
CA CYS A 117 -11.87 -1.66 -4.86
C CYS A 117 -12.50 -1.77 -6.26
N THR A 118 -12.90 -2.98 -6.65
CA THR A 118 -13.55 -3.23 -7.95
C THR A 118 -14.88 -2.50 -8.07
N ALA A 119 -15.72 -2.51 -7.03
CA ALA A 119 -17.02 -1.87 -7.03
C ALA A 119 -16.93 -0.34 -7.17
N GLN A 120 -15.94 0.29 -6.52
CA GLN A 120 -15.78 1.75 -6.53
C GLN A 120 -14.83 2.26 -7.62
N GLY A 121 -14.19 1.36 -8.38
CA GLY A 121 -13.19 1.73 -9.40
C GLY A 121 -11.88 2.26 -8.81
N SER A 122 -11.54 1.85 -7.60
CA SER A 122 -10.23 2.09 -6.96
C SER A 122 -9.29 0.92 -7.25
N LEU A 123 -7.98 1.16 -7.23
CA LEU A 123 -6.99 0.09 -7.39
C LEU A 123 -6.61 -0.55 -6.06
N LEU A 124 -6.49 -1.88 -6.04
CA LEU A 124 -5.92 -2.64 -4.94
C LEU A 124 -4.42 -2.82 -5.15
N ILE A 125 -3.60 -2.37 -4.19
CA ILE A 125 -2.14 -2.48 -4.23
C ILE A 125 -1.68 -3.35 -3.07
N PHE A 126 -0.98 -4.46 -3.39
CA PHE A 126 -0.28 -5.24 -2.39
C PHE A 126 1.17 -4.80 -2.27
N ASP A 127 1.56 -4.41 -1.07
CA ASP A 127 2.96 -4.19 -0.73
C ASP A 127 3.63 -5.49 -0.31
N GLU A 128 4.21 -6.15 -1.31
CA GLU A 128 4.94 -7.41 -1.15
C GLU A 128 6.45 -7.19 -1.04
N VAL A 129 6.91 -6.01 -0.63
CA VAL A 129 8.33 -5.75 -0.37
C VAL A 129 8.89 -6.68 0.73
N MET A 130 8.05 -7.14 1.67
CA MET A 130 8.44 -8.13 2.68
C MET A 130 7.95 -9.55 2.37
N THR A 131 6.70 -9.70 1.93
CA THR A 131 6.05 -11.00 1.73
C THR A 131 6.41 -11.68 0.40
N GLY A 132 6.73 -10.89 -0.63
CA GLY A 132 7.03 -11.38 -1.97
C GLY A 132 8.22 -12.33 -1.96
N PHE A 133 8.03 -13.51 -2.55
CA PHE A 133 9.00 -14.62 -2.56
C PHE A 133 9.44 -15.12 -1.17
N ARG A 134 8.79 -14.68 -0.09
CA ARG A 134 9.08 -15.08 1.29
C ARG A 134 8.03 -16.02 1.85
N VAL A 135 6.75 -15.65 1.74
CA VAL A 135 5.65 -16.43 2.34
C VAL A 135 5.20 -17.58 1.43
N ALA A 136 5.38 -17.41 0.12
CA ALA A 136 5.21 -18.43 -0.91
C ALA A 136 6.02 -18.04 -2.14
N TYR A 137 6.24 -18.98 -3.06
CA TYR A 137 6.97 -18.72 -4.31
C TYR A 137 6.31 -17.59 -5.14
N GLY A 138 4.98 -17.55 -5.19
CA GLY A 138 4.22 -16.48 -5.86
C GLY A 138 3.84 -15.31 -4.94
N GLY A 139 4.47 -15.17 -3.77
CA GLY A 139 4.09 -14.16 -2.78
C GLY A 139 2.76 -14.43 -2.07
N ALA A 140 2.35 -13.49 -1.23
CA ALA A 140 1.12 -13.59 -0.44
C ALA A 140 -0.12 -13.64 -1.32
N GLN A 141 -0.14 -12.94 -2.47
CA GLN A 141 -1.23 -13.03 -3.44
C GLN A 141 -1.52 -14.48 -3.89
N SER A 142 -0.47 -15.29 -4.10
CA SER A 142 -0.63 -16.70 -4.46
C SER A 142 -1.09 -17.58 -3.29
N LEU A 143 -0.67 -17.23 -2.07
CA LEU A 143 -1.01 -17.96 -0.85
C LEU A 143 -2.47 -17.76 -0.46
N PHE A 144 -2.97 -16.53 -0.58
CA PHE A 144 -4.34 -16.15 -0.19
C PHE A 144 -5.32 -16.15 -1.37
N GLY A 145 -4.86 -16.38 -2.60
CA GLY A 145 -5.74 -16.49 -3.76
C GLY A 145 -6.40 -15.17 -4.21
N VAL A 146 -5.84 -14.02 -3.81
CA VAL A 146 -6.36 -12.69 -4.18
C VAL A 146 -5.40 -11.99 -5.12
N THR A 147 -5.92 -11.50 -6.25
CA THR A 147 -5.13 -10.78 -7.26
C THR A 147 -5.27 -9.26 -7.09
N PRO A 148 -4.22 -8.54 -6.69
CA PRO A 148 -4.21 -7.08 -6.66
C PRO A 148 -4.06 -6.51 -8.08
N ASP A 149 -4.41 -5.22 -8.26
CA ASP A 149 -4.18 -4.51 -9.53
C ASP A 149 -2.70 -4.18 -9.73
N MET A 150 -1.98 -3.93 -8.62
CA MET A 150 -0.53 -3.70 -8.62
C MET A 150 0.14 -4.37 -7.43
N THR A 151 1.40 -4.75 -7.59
CA THR A 151 2.24 -5.27 -6.51
C THR A 151 3.55 -4.51 -6.45
N THR A 152 3.93 -4.05 -5.25
CA THR A 152 5.27 -3.49 -5.03
C THR A 152 6.19 -4.57 -4.47
N LEU A 153 7.41 -4.63 -5.02
CA LEU A 153 8.39 -5.65 -4.67
C LEU A 153 9.70 -4.99 -4.26
N GLY A 154 10.48 -5.72 -3.45
CA GLY A 154 11.78 -5.30 -2.98
C GLY A 154 12.48 -6.44 -2.23
N LYS A 155 13.44 -6.10 -1.38
CA LYS A 155 14.22 -7.04 -0.54
C LYS A 155 14.74 -8.26 -1.31
N ILE A 156 14.03 -9.39 -1.25
CA ILE A 156 14.44 -10.68 -1.85
C ILE A 156 14.70 -10.54 -3.35
N VAL A 157 13.93 -9.70 -4.05
CA VAL A 157 14.11 -9.46 -5.49
C VAL A 157 15.46 -8.79 -5.80
N GLY A 158 16.04 -8.06 -4.85
CA GLY A 158 17.37 -7.47 -4.97
C GLY A 158 18.52 -8.37 -4.49
N GLY A 159 18.25 -9.60 -4.03
CA GLY A 159 19.29 -10.54 -3.58
C GLY A 159 20.13 -10.07 -2.39
N GLY A 160 19.71 -9.02 -1.67
CA GLY A 160 20.48 -8.40 -0.57
C GLY A 160 21.25 -7.13 -0.95
N CYS A 161 21.30 -6.74 -2.22
CA CYS A 161 21.84 -5.47 -2.68
C CYS A 161 20.72 -4.41 -2.81
N ARG A 162 21.07 -3.12 -2.70
CA ARG A 162 20.23 -2.09 -3.35
C ARG A 162 20.23 -2.42 -4.83
N TRP A 163 19.06 -2.36 -5.47
CA TRP A 163 18.98 -2.55 -6.90
C TRP A 163 19.63 -1.34 -7.58
N GLU A 164 20.91 -1.44 -7.91
CA GLU A 164 21.56 -0.55 -8.85
C GLU A 164 21.41 -1.16 -10.24
N PRO A 165 20.98 -0.40 -11.27
CA PRO A 165 21.17 -0.85 -12.64
C PRO A 165 22.69 -0.91 -12.85
N THR A 166 23.25 -2.13 -12.88
CA THR A 166 24.62 -2.33 -13.33
C THR A 166 24.69 -1.83 -14.76
N ALA A 167 25.26 -0.63 -14.95
CA ALA A 167 25.67 -0.14 -16.24
C ALA A 167 26.92 -0.93 -16.67
N ASP A 168 26.75 -2.22 -16.95
CA ASP A 168 27.71 -2.99 -17.72
C ASP A 168 27.49 -2.64 -19.20
N GLY A 169 27.79 -1.39 -19.54
CA GLY A 169 28.15 -1.02 -20.89
C GLY A 169 29.59 -1.52 -21.14
N PRO A 170 29.88 -2.18 -22.28
CA PRO A 170 31.24 -2.56 -22.59
C PRO A 170 32.10 -1.29 -22.65
N LYS A 171 33.16 -1.25 -21.83
CA LYS A 171 34.24 -0.27 -22.00
C LYS A 171 34.92 -0.58 -23.33
N SER A 172 34.57 0.18 -24.36
CA SER A 172 35.33 0.29 -25.61
C SER A 172 36.63 1.06 -25.39
#